data_AF-A0A7W0SR02-F1
#
_entry.id   AF-A0A7W0SR02-F1
#
_cell.length_a   1.000
_cell.length_b   1.000
_cell.length_c   1.000
_cell.angle_alpha   90.00
_cell.angle_beta   90.00
_cell.angle_gamma   90.00
#
_symmetry.space_group_name_H-M   'P 1'
#
loop_
_entity.id
_entity.type
_entity.pdbx_description
1 polymer ?
#
loop_
_entity_poly.entity_id
_entity_poly.type
_entity_poly.pdbx_seq_one_letter_code
_entity_poly.pdbx_strand_id
1 'polypeptide(L)'
;MQRVATVFRAHRRLRSRAVSSLAACALGVSILLAPAGSAQDVTPEASPVASPVAEQAAADIASIFAYELDAFPASPVSVRLLRITLEPGASSPMHTHPGPEFDLVESGTLTVTSTGAADIVRGGGEPTTGELAGESLGTGDLVVFPPGIGMNLVNQSEEPVVILSAVFHPVSEDLASTQYTNGDPGAEAFEGVSFVVLGDGIVQSFPEGAATISLETVDVPAGSALPGSSGAALYSLDEGSFAFAVEAGDVQVSRTDSPGLRPNAAPQQEFTLATGDAAFFPDGLVAAPRPDQSVNLSVLRLTADPATALVEAPAEIAFMAPGEETAVEEDPAFTEIGIGAPVVTNTGSVNLRAEPSISAEAVDQLDEGVELTVIGGPEDADDFTWWQVEVTGSEGPVQGWLAADFIELVGGAETEPEVAPELTPEVVAEASPEAGTPEATTRQDFAAGDIVALTDDNVRIRSNSSVNAEPIDVFAAGTEFEVTGDSVEADEFVWYPVTLVDDDTISGWVAVDFLEPAAAE
;
A
#
# COMPACT_ATOMS: atom_id res chain seq x y z
N MET A 1 -27.93 -54.84 -20.54
CA MET A 1 -26.97 -55.96 -20.63
C MET A 1 -25.99 -55.65 -21.77
N GLN A 2 -24.74 -55.31 -21.48
CA GLN A 2 -23.61 -55.87 -22.22
C GLN A 2 -22.29 -55.51 -21.52
N ARG A 3 -21.57 -56.57 -21.17
CA ARG A 3 -20.25 -56.61 -20.54
C ARG A 3 -19.26 -57.12 -21.59
N VAL A 4 -18.05 -56.56 -21.56
CA VAL A 4 -16.75 -57.23 -21.75
C VAL A 4 -16.37 -57.74 -23.15
N ALA A 5 -15.25 -57.23 -23.71
CA ALA A 5 -14.00 -57.98 -23.97
C ALA A 5 -13.07 -57.30 -25.01
N THR A 6 -11.88 -56.90 -24.55
CA THR A 6 -10.51 -57.12 -25.08
C THR A 6 -10.28 -57.33 -26.59
N VAL A 7 -9.26 -56.68 -27.16
CA VAL A 7 -8.14 -57.30 -27.94
C VAL A 7 -6.99 -56.30 -28.26
N PHE A 8 -5.78 -56.82 -28.05
CA PHE A 8 -4.41 -56.36 -28.35
C PHE A 8 -4.12 -55.56 -29.65
N ARG A 9 -3.14 -54.65 -29.59
CA ARG A 9 -1.93 -54.69 -30.46
C ARG A 9 -0.80 -53.76 -30.00
N ALA A 10 0.43 -54.29 -30.03
CA ALA A 10 1.69 -53.59 -29.77
C ALA A 10 2.62 -53.62 -31.00
N HIS A 11 3.56 -52.66 -31.01
CA HIS A 11 4.77 -52.51 -31.85
C HIS A 11 4.54 -52.03 -33.31
N ARG A 12 5.37 -51.15 -33.91
CA ARG A 12 6.80 -50.86 -33.70
C ARG A 12 7.17 -49.50 -34.37
N ARG A 13 8.25 -48.91 -33.86
CA ARG A 13 8.99 -47.68 -34.24
C ARG A 13 9.37 -47.55 -35.73
N LEU A 14 9.59 -46.31 -36.19
CA LEU A 14 10.67 -45.95 -37.14
C LEU A 14 11.05 -44.46 -37.07
N ARG A 15 12.37 -44.20 -37.04
CA ARG A 15 13.05 -42.90 -37.16
C ARG A 15 13.33 -42.60 -38.64
N SER A 16 13.41 -41.32 -39.04
CA SER A 16 14.16 -40.91 -40.25
C SER A 16 14.79 -39.52 -40.12
N ARG A 17 15.98 -39.41 -40.74
CA ARG A 17 16.92 -38.28 -40.83
C ARG A 17 16.64 -37.37 -42.05
N ALA A 18 17.24 -36.18 -41.99
CA ALA A 18 17.30 -35.03 -42.92
C ALA A 18 17.78 -35.26 -44.36
N VAL A 19 17.46 -34.32 -45.28
CA VAL A 19 18.26 -33.85 -46.44
C VAL A 19 17.87 -32.40 -46.84
N SER A 20 18.87 -31.59 -47.20
CA SER A 20 18.86 -30.17 -47.65
C SER A 20 18.43 -29.94 -49.11
N SER A 21 18.10 -28.70 -49.51
CA SER A 21 18.24 -28.18 -50.89
C SER A 21 18.28 -26.64 -50.98
N LEU A 22 19.23 -26.14 -51.78
CA LEU A 22 19.41 -24.74 -52.24
C LEU A 22 18.46 -24.38 -53.39
N ALA A 23 18.14 -23.10 -53.55
CA ALA A 23 17.77 -22.49 -54.84
C ALA A 23 18.23 -21.02 -54.92
N ALA A 24 18.83 -20.66 -56.06
CA ALA A 24 19.34 -19.34 -56.41
C ALA A 24 18.38 -18.58 -57.33
N CYS A 25 18.40 -17.25 -57.30
CA CYS A 25 17.84 -16.38 -58.35
C CYS A 25 18.72 -15.13 -58.52
N ALA A 26 19.06 -14.82 -59.77
CA ALA A 26 19.82 -13.65 -60.20
C ALA A 26 19.15 -13.02 -61.42
N LEU A 27 19.10 -11.68 -61.47
CA LEU A 27 18.91 -10.75 -62.60
C LEU A 27 18.71 -9.36 -61.96
N GLY A 28 19.33 -8.24 -62.31
CA GLY A 28 20.24 -7.84 -63.40
C GLY A 28 19.95 -6.37 -63.69
N VAL A 29 20.91 -5.44 -63.57
CA VAL A 29 20.78 -4.05 -64.08
C VAL A 29 22.13 -3.52 -64.57
N SER A 30 22.04 -2.75 -65.65
CA SER A 30 23.01 -2.40 -66.69
C SER A 30 24.15 -1.45 -66.31
N ILE A 31 25.27 -1.61 -67.02
CA ILE A 31 26.48 -0.79 -67.01
C ILE A 31 26.37 0.34 -68.04
N LEU A 32 26.67 1.58 -67.61
CA LEU A 32 26.99 2.73 -68.48
C LEU A 32 28.45 3.13 -68.24
N LEU A 33 29.26 3.14 -69.30
CA LEU A 33 30.66 3.58 -69.31
C LEU A 33 30.77 5.10 -69.51
N ALA A 34 31.61 5.76 -68.71
CA ALA A 34 32.21 7.08 -69.00
C ALA A 34 33.69 7.08 -68.54
N PRO A 35 34.57 7.92 -69.14
CA PRO A 35 35.99 7.62 -69.24
C PRO A 35 36.85 8.07 -68.04
N ALA A 36 38.01 7.42 -67.94
CA ALA A 36 39.03 7.57 -66.91
C ALA A 36 39.54 9.01 -66.73
N GLY A 37 39.35 9.53 -65.52
CA GLY A 37 40.12 10.63 -64.94
C GLY A 37 41.08 10.07 -63.90
N SER A 38 42.31 10.57 -63.91
CA SER A 38 43.47 10.11 -63.16
C SER A 38 43.23 9.90 -61.66
N ALA A 39 43.81 8.80 -61.16
CA ALA A 39 43.85 8.40 -59.75
C ALA A 39 44.46 9.47 -58.83
N GLN A 40 43.76 9.75 -57.73
CA GLN A 40 44.38 10.09 -56.45
C GLN A 40 44.00 8.98 -55.48
N ASP A 41 45.00 8.24 -54.98
CA ASP A 41 44.84 7.29 -53.88
C ASP A 41 44.43 8.07 -52.63
N VAL A 42 43.14 8.03 -52.31
CA VAL A 42 42.62 8.39 -50.99
C VAL A 42 42.20 7.08 -50.36
N THR A 43 43.03 6.55 -49.48
CA THR A 43 42.65 5.46 -48.58
C THR A 43 41.38 5.88 -47.84
N PRO A 44 40.24 5.18 -47.97
CA PRO A 44 39.09 5.48 -47.13
C PRO A 44 39.49 5.16 -45.69
N GLU A 45 39.47 6.17 -44.81
CA GLU A 45 39.48 5.93 -43.37
C GLU A 45 38.32 4.97 -43.06
N ALA A 46 38.65 3.84 -42.44
CA ALA A 46 37.66 2.93 -41.93
C ALA A 46 36.78 3.71 -40.94
N SER A 47 35.48 3.80 -41.22
CA SER A 47 34.51 4.22 -40.23
C SER A 47 34.74 3.42 -38.95
N PRO A 48 34.70 4.04 -37.75
CA PRO A 48 34.84 3.29 -36.53
C PRO A 48 33.77 2.21 -36.52
N VAL A 49 34.21 0.95 -36.42
CA VAL A 49 33.35 -0.18 -36.13
C VAL A 49 32.60 0.21 -34.87
N ALA A 50 31.27 0.33 -34.96
CA ALA A 50 30.44 0.54 -33.79
C ALA A 50 30.83 -0.53 -32.77
N SER A 51 31.34 -0.10 -31.62
CA SER A 51 31.48 -0.99 -30.47
C SER A 51 30.15 -1.72 -30.30
N PRO A 52 30.15 -3.04 -29.99
CA PRO A 52 28.90 -3.71 -29.69
C PRO A 52 28.22 -2.91 -28.58
N VAL A 53 27.01 -2.41 -28.85
CA VAL A 53 26.13 -1.87 -27.82
C VAL A 53 26.04 -3.00 -26.79
N ALA A 54 26.52 -2.75 -25.58
CA ALA A 54 26.38 -3.71 -24.50
C ALA A 54 24.88 -4.06 -24.43
N GLU A 55 24.56 -5.36 -24.50
CA GLU A 55 23.20 -5.84 -24.35
C GLU A 55 22.71 -5.35 -22.98
N GLN A 56 21.77 -4.40 -23.01
CA GLN A 56 21.23 -3.78 -21.81
C GLN A 56 20.58 -4.89 -21.00
N ALA A 57 20.98 -5.06 -19.74
CA ALA A 57 20.40 -6.11 -18.90
C ALA A 57 18.88 -5.92 -18.85
N ALA A 58 18.10 -6.99 -19.00
CA ALA A 58 16.65 -6.93 -18.79
C ALA A 58 16.36 -6.94 -17.28
N ALA A 59 15.19 -6.45 -16.89
CA ALA A 59 14.68 -6.67 -15.53
C ALA A 59 14.52 -8.18 -15.28
N ASP A 60 14.80 -8.62 -14.05
CA ASP A 60 14.49 -9.97 -13.58
C ASP A 60 13.09 -9.94 -12.96
N ILE A 61 12.20 -10.79 -13.45
CA ILE A 61 10.80 -10.87 -13.01
C ILE A 61 10.59 -12.27 -12.46
N ALA A 62 10.39 -12.38 -11.16
CA ALA A 62 10.06 -13.65 -10.51
C ALA A 62 8.60 -13.65 -10.11
N SER A 63 7.83 -14.59 -10.67
CA SER A 63 6.44 -14.79 -10.29
C SER A 63 6.36 -15.33 -8.87
N ILE A 64 5.58 -14.65 -8.03
CA ILE A 64 5.16 -15.11 -6.72
C ILE A 64 3.93 -16.01 -6.90
N PHE A 65 2.92 -15.51 -7.60
CA PHE A 65 1.82 -16.33 -8.12
C PHE A 65 1.24 -15.74 -9.42
N ALA A 66 0.50 -16.57 -10.14
CA ALA A 66 -0.41 -16.17 -11.20
C ALA A 66 -1.67 -17.02 -11.08
N TYR A 67 -2.85 -16.38 -11.13
CA TYR A 67 -4.13 -17.05 -10.97
C TYR A 67 -5.14 -16.50 -11.98
N GLU A 68 -5.86 -17.41 -12.64
CA GLU A 68 -6.89 -17.07 -13.64
C GLU A 68 -8.26 -16.95 -12.97
N LEU A 69 -8.81 -15.74 -12.96
CA LEU A 69 -10.21 -15.52 -12.60
C LEU A 69 -11.10 -15.80 -13.81
N ASP A 70 -12.17 -16.59 -13.61
CA ASP A 70 -13.21 -16.79 -14.63
C ASP A 70 -13.95 -15.48 -14.97
N ALA A 71 -14.09 -14.60 -13.98
CA ALA A 71 -14.71 -13.29 -14.10
C ALA A 71 -14.09 -12.29 -13.11
N PHE A 72 -13.62 -11.14 -13.63
CA PHE A 72 -13.19 -10.02 -12.79
C PHE A 72 -14.40 -9.35 -12.09
N PRO A 73 -14.21 -8.75 -10.90
CA PRO A 73 -15.30 -8.08 -10.18
C PRO A 73 -15.90 -6.90 -10.96
N ALA A 74 -17.16 -6.58 -10.68
CA ALA A 74 -17.84 -5.46 -11.31
C ALA A 74 -17.21 -4.13 -10.87
N SER A 75 -16.89 -3.26 -11.84
CA SER A 75 -16.34 -1.94 -11.59
C SER A 75 -17.38 -0.95 -11.01
N PRO A 76 -16.95 0.08 -10.26
CA PRO A 76 -15.55 0.37 -9.87
C PRO A 76 -14.97 -0.68 -8.90
N VAL A 77 -13.67 -0.99 -9.03
CA VAL A 77 -12.97 -1.98 -8.19
C VAL A 77 -11.82 -1.30 -7.46
N SER A 78 -11.82 -1.31 -6.13
CA SER A 78 -10.64 -0.96 -5.34
C SER A 78 -9.68 -2.15 -5.30
N VAL A 79 -8.40 -1.88 -5.48
CA VAL A 79 -7.29 -2.82 -5.41
C VAL A 79 -6.45 -2.48 -4.19
N ARG A 80 -6.13 -3.47 -3.36
CA ARG A 80 -5.20 -3.31 -2.25
C ARG A 80 -4.18 -4.44 -2.26
N LEU A 81 -2.92 -4.08 -2.10
CA LEU A 81 -1.85 -5.01 -1.74
C LEU A 81 -1.47 -4.73 -0.29
N LEU A 82 -1.42 -5.76 0.54
CA LEU A 82 -1.04 -5.62 1.95
C LEU A 82 -0.28 -6.84 2.44
N ARG A 83 0.52 -6.64 3.47
CA ARG A 83 1.17 -7.71 4.22
C ARG A 83 0.50 -7.82 5.58
N ILE A 84 0.01 -9.00 5.93
CA ILE A 84 -0.63 -9.30 7.21
C ILE A 84 0.32 -10.14 8.04
N THR A 85 0.53 -9.75 9.29
CA THR A 85 1.27 -10.55 10.27
C THR A 85 0.31 -11.05 11.34
N LEU A 86 0.33 -12.36 11.59
CA LEU A 86 -0.37 -13.00 12.68
C LEU A 86 0.67 -13.50 13.68
N GLU A 87 0.71 -12.90 14.86
CA GLU A 87 1.48 -13.39 16.00
C GLU A 87 1.00 -14.78 16.46
N PRO A 88 1.80 -15.54 17.23
CA PRO A 88 1.39 -16.84 17.76
C PRO A 88 0.03 -16.77 18.49
N GLY A 89 -0.94 -17.55 18.01
CA GLY A 89 -2.31 -17.60 18.56
C GLY A 89 -3.27 -16.55 17.99
N ALA A 90 -2.78 -15.56 17.24
CA ALA A 90 -3.61 -14.53 16.63
C ALA A 90 -4.53 -15.09 15.55
N SER A 91 -5.65 -14.40 15.32
CA SER A 91 -6.63 -14.79 14.31
C SER A 91 -7.28 -13.57 13.67
N SER A 92 -7.50 -13.62 12.35
CA SER A 92 -8.49 -12.77 11.69
C SER A 92 -9.88 -13.39 11.83
N PRO A 93 -10.83 -12.76 12.56
CA PRO A 93 -12.17 -13.31 12.80
C PRO A 93 -12.93 -13.65 11.51
N MET A 94 -13.91 -14.55 11.58
CA MET A 94 -14.67 -14.99 10.39
C MET A 94 -15.42 -13.83 9.71
N HIS A 95 -15.00 -13.47 8.50
CA HIS A 95 -15.57 -12.38 7.70
C HIS A 95 -15.70 -12.74 6.22
N THR A 96 -16.39 -11.90 5.46
CA THR A 96 -16.55 -12.03 4.00
C THR A 96 -16.18 -10.72 3.32
N HIS A 97 -15.73 -10.84 2.06
CA HIS A 97 -15.43 -9.73 1.18
C HIS A 97 -16.39 -9.69 -0.03
N PRO A 98 -16.73 -8.50 -0.58
CA PRO A 98 -17.59 -8.38 -1.77
C PRO A 98 -16.87 -8.76 -3.07
N GLY A 99 -15.56 -8.95 -3.03
CA GLY A 99 -14.73 -9.39 -4.15
C GLY A 99 -13.72 -10.47 -3.74
N PRO A 100 -12.87 -10.95 -4.66
CA PRO A 100 -11.90 -11.99 -4.36
C PRO A 100 -10.70 -11.47 -3.55
N GLU A 101 -10.14 -12.37 -2.75
CA GLU A 101 -8.89 -12.19 -2.00
C GLU A 101 -7.91 -13.33 -2.30
N PHE A 102 -6.63 -13.00 -2.37
CA PHE A 102 -5.51 -13.87 -2.69
C PHE A 102 -4.46 -13.80 -1.59
N ASP A 103 -4.36 -14.84 -0.78
CA ASP A 103 -3.45 -14.88 0.36
C ASP A 103 -2.31 -15.87 0.12
N LEU A 104 -1.11 -15.34 -0.12
CA LEU A 104 0.10 -16.15 -0.17
C LEU A 104 0.78 -16.15 1.19
N VAL A 105 1.13 -17.33 1.71
CA VAL A 105 1.99 -17.43 2.89
C VAL A 105 3.44 -17.09 2.50
N GLU A 106 3.94 -15.94 2.92
CA GLU A 106 5.35 -15.56 2.74
C GLU A 106 6.24 -16.28 3.76
N SER A 107 5.80 -16.38 5.02
CA SER A 107 6.51 -17.11 6.07
C SER A 107 5.58 -17.71 7.12
N GLY A 108 6.04 -18.76 7.81
CA GLY A 108 5.29 -19.43 8.86
C GLY A 108 4.33 -20.53 8.35
N THR A 109 3.33 -20.86 9.17
CA THR A 109 2.28 -21.83 8.84
C THR A 109 0.90 -21.29 9.22
N LEU A 110 0.09 -21.03 8.20
CA LEU A 110 -1.26 -20.51 8.33
C LEU A 110 -2.27 -21.65 8.46
N THR A 111 -3.26 -21.49 9.33
CA THR A 111 -4.45 -22.37 9.38
C THR A 111 -5.66 -21.61 8.86
N VAL A 112 -6.37 -22.20 7.89
CA VAL A 112 -7.46 -21.54 7.17
C VAL A 112 -8.77 -22.31 7.32
N THR A 113 -9.87 -21.60 7.55
CA THR A 113 -11.23 -22.14 7.50
C THR A 113 -12.08 -21.28 6.58
N SER A 114 -12.98 -21.89 5.80
CA SER A 114 -13.92 -21.19 4.94
C SER A 114 -15.35 -21.71 5.10
N THR A 115 -16.34 -20.87 4.79
CA THR A 115 -17.78 -21.26 4.82
C THR A 115 -18.29 -21.79 3.48
N GLY A 116 -17.41 -21.93 2.50
CA GLY A 116 -17.74 -22.32 1.14
C GLY A 116 -16.48 -22.66 0.34
N ALA A 117 -16.67 -22.95 -0.95
CA ALA A 117 -15.55 -23.37 -1.81
C ALA A 117 -14.52 -22.24 -1.97
N ALA A 118 -13.28 -22.53 -1.59
CA ALA A 118 -12.09 -21.73 -1.85
C ALA A 118 -11.06 -22.60 -2.57
N ASP A 119 -10.10 -21.97 -3.23
CA ASP A 119 -9.02 -22.66 -3.91
C ASP A 119 -7.74 -22.63 -3.10
N ILE A 120 -7.02 -23.74 -3.07
CA ILE A 120 -5.64 -23.80 -2.57
C ILE A 120 -4.72 -24.15 -3.73
N VAL A 121 -3.66 -23.37 -3.90
CA VAL A 121 -2.54 -23.63 -4.80
C VAL A 121 -1.31 -23.94 -3.97
N ARG A 122 -0.83 -25.19 -4.05
CA ARG A 122 0.35 -25.63 -3.28
C ARG A 122 1.63 -25.42 -4.08
N GLY A 123 2.56 -24.59 -3.59
CA GLY A 123 3.86 -24.34 -4.22
C GLY A 123 3.79 -24.03 -5.72
N GLY A 124 2.81 -23.23 -6.15
CA GLY A 124 2.59 -22.87 -7.57
C GLY A 124 2.03 -23.99 -8.46
N GLY A 125 1.42 -25.03 -7.87
CA GLY A 125 0.76 -26.12 -8.60
C GLY A 125 -0.61 -25.75 -9.18
N GLU A 126 -1.39 -26.76 -9.57
CA GLU A 126 -2.78 -26.57 -9.99
C GLU A 126 -3.68 -26.30 -8.76
N PRO A 127 -4.72 -25.44 -8.89
CA PRO A 127 -5.65 -25.16 -7.81
C PRO A 127 -6.49 -26.39 -7.45
N THR A 128 -6.73 -26.57 -6.16
CA THR A 128 -7.74 -27.52 -5.64
C THR A 128 -8.86 -26.77 -4.94
N THR A 129 -10.08 -26.95 -5.42
CA THR A 129 -11.28 -26.30 -4.89
C THR A 129 -11.98 -27.14 -3.83
N GLY A 130 -12.34 -26.53 -2.70
CA GLY A 130 -13.12 -27.18 -1.65
C GLY A 130 -13.48 -26.23 -0.51
N GLU A 131 -14.43 -26.65 0.34
CA GLU A 131 -14.64 -25.99 1.62
C GLU A 131 -13.48 -26.34 2.57
N LEU A 132 -12.98 -25.32 3.27
CA LEU A 132 -11.81 -25.42 4.12
C LEU A 132 -12.24 -25.55 5.59
N ALA A 133 -11.82 -26.62 6.26
CA ALA A 133 -12.11 -26.91 7.67
C ALA A 133 -10.83 -27.02 8.52
N GLY A 134 -9.97 -25.99 8.48
CA GLY A 134 -8.74 -25.91 9.27
C GLY A 134 -7.51 -26.41 8.52
N GLU A 135 -7.42 -26.16 7.22
CA GLU A 135 -6.31 -26.56 6.37
C GLU A 135 -5.06 -25.76 6.71
N SER A 136 -3.94 -26.47 6.79
CA SER A 136 -2.63 -25.87 7.05
C SER A 136 -1.93 -25.54 5.72
N LEU A 137 -1.51 -24.28 5.58
CA LEU A 137 -0.77 -23.74 4.44
C LEU A 137 0.61 -23.30 4.92
N GLY A 138 1.66 -23.66 4.16
CA GLY A 138 3.04 -23.26 4.44
C GLY A 138 3.54 -22.24 3.44
N THR A 139 4.77 -21.74 3.64
CA THR A 139 5.43 -20.80 2.71
C THR A 139 5.29 -21.19 1.24
N GLY A 140 4.83 -20.25 0.42
CA GLY A 140 4.61 -20.42 -1.02
C GLY A 140 3.29 -21.11 -1.40
N ASP A 141 2.47 -21.50 -0.43
CA ASP A 141 1.08 -21.88 -0.67
C ASP A 141 0.22 -20.60 -0.78
N LEU A 142 -0.73 -20.63 -1.72
CA LEU A 142 -1.73 -19.57 -1.95
C LEU A 142 -3.12 -20.14 -1.62
N VAL A 143 -3.95 -19.36 -0.93
CA VAL A 143 -5.40 -19.57 -0.89
C VAL A 143 -6.11 -18.43 -1.61
N VAL A 144 -7.13 -18.76 -2.39
CA VAL A 144 -7.97 -17.77 -3.09
C VAL A 144 -9.39 -17.93 -2.60
N PHE A 145 -9.94 -16.84 -2.06
CA PHE A 145 -11.32 -16.76 -1.60
C PHE A 145 -12.17 -16.07 -2.66
N PRO A 146 -13.18 -16.74 -3.23
CA PRO A 146 -14.16 -16.09 -4.10
C PRO A 146 -15.01 -15.05 -3.34
N PRO A 147 -15.67 -14.13 -4.06
CA PRO A 147 -16.58 -13.15 -3.47
C PRO A 147 -17.65 -13.78 -2.56
N GLY A 148 -17.85 -13.20 -1.39
CA GLY A 148 -18.87 -13.60 -0.41
C GLY A 148 -18.60 -14.91 0.33
N ILE A 149 -17.44 -15.54 0.10
CA ILE A 149 -17.03 -16.74 0.85
C ILE A 149 -16.44 -16.29 2.18
N GLY A 150 -16.97 -16.84 3.28
CA GLY A 150 -16.45 -16.56 4.61
C GLY A 150 -15.08 -17.16 4.78
N MET A 151 -14.17 -16.41 5.40
CA MET A 151 -12.80 -16.81 5.66
C MET A 151 -12.40 -16.52 7.11
N ASN A 152 -11.57 -17.40 7.67
CA ASN A 152 -10.92 -17.22 8.95
C ASN A 152 -9.47 -17.71 8.83
N LEU A 153 -8.56 -16.83 9.26
CA LEU A 153 -7.12 -17.02 9.22
C LEU A 153 -6.62 -17.13 10.66
N VAL A 154 -5.83 -18.15 10.97
CA VAL A 154 -5.36 -18.41 12.35
C VAL A 154 -3.90 -18.81 12.32
N ASN A 155 -3.08 -18.19 13.17
CA ASN A 155 -1.76 -18.69 13.49
C ASN A 155 -1.85 -19.64 14.69
N GLN A 156 -1.76 -20.95 14.44
CA GLN A 156 -1.72 -21.98 15.48
C GLN A 156 -0.30 -22.39 15.86
N SER A 157 0.71 -21.76 15.26
CA SER A 157 2.12 -22.08 15.47
C SER A 157 2.74 -21.20 16.55
N GLU A 158 3.99 -21.52 16.94
CA GLU A 158 4.76 -20.75 17.93
C GLU A 158 5.57 -19.61 17.30
N GLU A 159 5.56 -19.49 15.96
CA GLU A 159 6.27 -18.45 15.22
C GLU A 159 5.25 -17.54 14.50
N PRO A 160 5.57 -16.27 14.24
CA PRO A 160 4.72 -15.40 13.44
C PRO A 160 4.46 -15.97 12.04
N VAL A 161 3.28 -15.67 11.50
CA VAL A 161 2.91 -15.97 10.11
C VAL A 161 2.78 -14.66 9.36
N VAL A 162 3.45 -14.57 8.21
CA VAL A 162 3.36 -13.40 7.32
C VAL A 162 2.68 -13.82 6.03
N ILE A 163 1.65 -13.06 5.65
CA ILE A 163 0.79 -13.31 4.50
C ILE A 163 0.88 -12.08 3.59
N LEU A 164 1.14 -12.29 2.30
CA LEU A 164 1.01 -11.26 1.28
C LEU A 164 -0.37 -11.42 0.64
N SER A 165 -1.25 -10.45 0.90
CA SER A 165 -2.64 -10.44 0.46
C SER A 165 -2.86 -9.42 -0.65
N ALA A 166 -3.55 -9.84 -1.70
CA ALA A 166 -4.07 -8.95 -2.73
C ALA A 166 -5.60 -9.04 -2.75
N VAL A 167 -6.26 -7.88 -2.75
CA VAL A 167 -7.71 -7.80 -2.60
C VAL A 167 -8.30 -6.91 -3.68
N PHE A 168 -9.40 -7.36 -4.29
CA PHE A 168 -10.10 -6.66 -5.37
C PHE A 168 -11.58 -6.51 -5.01
N HIS A 169 -12.00 -5.37 -4.48
CA HIS A 169 -13.38 -5.15 -4.04
C HIS A 169 -14.18 -4.26 -4.98
N PRO A 170 -15.38 -4.70 -5.43
CA PRO A 170 -16.37 -3.79 -5.97
C PRO A 170 -16.68 -2.66 -4.97
N VAL A 171 -16.71 -1.43 -5.47
CA VAL A 171 -17.07 -0.25 -4.68
C VAL A 171 -18.53 0.09 -4.96
N SER A 172 -19.35 0.11 -3.90
CA SER A 172 -20.74 0.59 -3.96
C SER A 172 -21.22 0.95 -2.55
N GLU A 173 -22.14 1.92 -2.44
CA GLU A 173 -22.72 2.38 -1.16
C GLU A 173 -23.29 1.24 -0.30
N ASP A 174 -23.80 0.17 -0.92
CA ASP A 174 -24.45 -0.96 -0.24
C ASP A 174 -23.49 -2.10 0.17
N LEU A 175 -22.19 -2.01 -0.18
CA LEU A 175 -21.23 -3.09 0.06
C LEU A 175 -20.12 -2.62 1.00
N ALA A 176 -20.22 -3.01 2.27
CA ALA A 176 -19.09 -2.95 3.18
C ALA A 176 -17.95 -3.83 2.62
N SER A 177 -16.73 -3.28 2.64
CA SER A 177 -15.51 -3.98 2.18
C SER A 177 -15.26 -5.25 2.97
N THR A 178 -15.61 -5.26 4.26
CA THR A 178 -15.52 -6.42 5.15
C THR A 178 -16.85 -6.58 5.90
N GLN A 179 -17.38 -7.80 5.95
CA GLN A 179 -18.57 -8.11 6.74
C GLN A 179 -18.30 -9.27 7.68
N TYR A 180 -18.43 -9.04 8.98
CA TYR A 180 -18.24 -10.07 9.99
C TYR A 180 -19.49 -10.94 10.15
N THR A 181 -19.29 -12.26 10.11
CA THR A 181 -20.39 -13.23 10.08
C THR A 181 -21.11 -13.39 11.42
N ASN A 182 -20.49 -12.96 12.53
CA ASN A 182 -21.00 -13.11 13.89
C ASN A 182 -21.25 -11.75 14.60
N GLY A 183 -21.46 -10.69 13.82
CA GLY A 183 -21.48 -9.31 14.32
C GLY A 183 -20.07 -8.74 14.44
N ASP A 184 -19.98 -7.44 14.73
CA ASP A 184 -18.70 -6.73 14.76
C ASP A 184 -17.85 -7.21 15.93
N PRO A 185 -16.64 -7.72 15.67
CA PRO A 185 -15.71 -8.14 16.71
C PRO A 185 -15.17 -6.94 17.50
N GLY A 186 -14.94 -7.13 18.80
CA GLY A 186 -14.20 -6.16 19.61
C GLY A 186 -12.70 -6.16 19.27
N ALA A 187 -11.97 -5.15 19.76
CA ALA A 187 -10.55 -4.97 19.48
C ALA A 187 -9.70 -6.18 19.92
N GLU A 188 -10.10 -6.87 20.99
CA GLU A 188 -9.45 -8.08 21.50
C GLU A 188 -9.44 -9.23 20.49
N ALA A 189 -10.36 -9.26 19.53
CA ALA A 189 -10.41 -10.29 18.51
C ALA A 189 -9.29 -10.15 17.47
N PHE A 190 -8.60 -9.01 17.45
CA PHE A 190 -7.48 -8.69 16.56
C PHE A 190 -6.15 -8.59 17.31
N GLU A 191 -6.11 -8.99 18.59
CA GLU A 191 -4.85 -9.02 19.35
C GLU A 191 -3.81 -9.89 18.60
N GLY A 192 -2.63 -9.31 18.34
CA GLY A 192 -1.57 -9.97 17.59
C GLY A 192 -1.78 -10.03 16.08
N VAL A 193 -2.78 -9.32 15.53
CA VAL A 193 -2.94 -9.10 14.09
C VAL A 193 -2.41 -7.72 13.74
N SER A 194 -1.50 -7.63 12.77
CA SER A 194 -1.08 -6.37 12.19
C SER A 194 -1.08 -6.45 10.67
N PHE A 195 -1.16 -5.31 10.01
CA PHE A 195 -1.04 -5.23 8.57
C PHE A 195 -0.29 -3.97 8.13
N VAL A 196 0.42 -4.08 7.01
CA VAL A 196 1.08 -2.97 6.32
C VAL A 196 0.52 -2.91 4.91
N VAL A 197 -0.05 -1.77 4.52
CA VAL A 197 -0.61 -1.58 3.19
C VAL A 197 0.52 -1.19 2.24
N LEU A 198 0.77 -2.05 1.26
CA LEU A 198 1.84 -1.88 0.27
C LEU A 198 1.35 -1.16 -0.99
N GLY A 199 0.07 -0.82 -1.06
CA GLY A 199 -0.47 0.04 -2.08
C GLY A 199 -1.98 -0.08 -2.23
N ASP A 200 -2.58 1.01 -2.68
CA ASP A 200 -4.00 1.15 -2.95
C ASP A 200 -4.21 1.71 -4.36
N GLY A 201 -5.34 1.36 -4.96
CA GLY A 201 -5.75 1.90 -6.25
C GLY A 201 -7.21 1.65 -6.54
N ILE A 202 -7.78 2.39 -7.48
CA ILE A 202 -9.14 2.17 -7.97
C ILE A 202 -9.18 2.09 -9.49
N VAL A 203 -9.81 1.03 -9.99
CA VAL A 203 -10.14 0.85 -11.40
C VAL A 203 -11.58 1.30 -11.61
N GLN A 204 -11.78 2.39 -12.33
CA GLN A 204 -13.11 2.95 -12.57
C GLN A 204 -13.94 2.09 -13.53
N SER A 205 -13.29 1.46 -14.50
CA SER A 205 -13.92 0.60 -15.50
C SER A 205 -12.94 -0.49 -15.93
N PHE A 206 -13.38 -1.75 -15.87
CA PHE A 206 -12.59 -2.90 -16.30
C PHE A 206 -13.42 -3.82 -17.21
N PRO A 207 -12.82 -4.46 -18.23
CA PRO A 207 -13.56 -5.37 -19.11
C PRO A 207 -14.21 -6.52 -18.35
N GLU A 208 -15.46 -6.83 -18.71
CA GLU A 208 -16.13 -8.03 -18.20
C GLU A 208 -15.43 -9.31 -18.69
N GLY A 209 -15.43 -10.34 -17.86
CA GLY A 209 -14.92 -11.67 -18.19
C GLY A 209 -13.61 -12.01 -17.48
N ALA A 210 -12.92 -13.01 -18.01
CA ALA A 210 -11.74 -13.57 -17.37
C ALA A 210 -10.57 -12.58 -17.31
N ALA A 211 -9.78 -12.69 -16.24
CA ALA A 211 -8.58 -11.91 -16.03
C ALA A 211 -7.51 -12.74 -15.31
N THR A 212 -6.25 -12.54 -15.67
CA THR A 212 -5.11 -13.11 -14.98
C THR A 212 -4.66 -12.14 -13.90
N ILE A 213 -4.66 -12.58 -12.63
CA ILE A 213 -4.06 -11.84 -11.52
C ILE A 213 -2.66 -12.39 -11.29
N SER A 214 -1.64 -11.53 -11.36
CA SER A 214 -0.26 -11.94 -11.09
C SER A 214 0.39 -11.04 -10.06
N LEU A 215 1.15 -11.63 -9.15
CA LEU A 215 2.01 -10.93 -8.22
C LEU A 215 3.45 -11.38 -8.44
N GLU A 216 4.37 -10.43 -8.52
CA GLU A 216 5.75 -10.66 -8.93
C GLU A 216 6.71 -9.79 -8.11
N THR A 217 7.93 -10.28 -7.89
CA THR A 217 9.06 -9.40 -7.59
C THR A 217 9.70 -8.97 -8.91
N VAL A 218 10.01 -7.68 -9.03
CA VAL A 218 10.63 -7.12 -10.23
C VAL A 218 11.91 -6.39 -9.82
N ASP A 219 13.04 -7.03 -10.07
CA ASP A 219 14.36 -6.46 -9.89
C ASP A 219 14.79 -5.79 -11.21
N VAL A 220 14.86 -4.47 -11.21
CA VAL A 220 15.26 -3.66 -12.36
C VAL A 220 16.70 -3.18 -12.17
N PRO A 221 17.68 -3.79 -12.88
CA PRO A 221 19.06 -3.36 -12.82
C PRO A 221 19.23 -1.90 -13.23
N ALA A 222 20.29 -1.28 -12.73
CA ALA A 222 20.79 -0.01 -13.22
C ALA A 222 20.85 0.02 -14.77
N GLY A 223 20.15 1.00 -15.36
CA GLY A 223 20.10 1.20 -16.81
C GLY A 223 19.06 0.35 -17.56
N SER A 224 18.26 -0.45 -16.87
CA SER A 224 17.12 -1.17 -17.43
C SER A 224 15.83 -0.36 -17.29
N ALA A 225 14.93 -0.46 -18.26
CA ALA A 225 13.60 0.14 -18.15
C ALA A 225 12.75 -0.59 -17.11
N LEU A 226 11.86 0.13 -16.41
CA LEU A 226 10.81 -0.50 -15.63
C LEU A 226 9.87 -1.25 -16.60
N PRO A 227 9.65 -2.56 -16.43
CA PRO A 227 8.74 -3.30 -17.29
C PRO A 227 7.32 -2.75 -17.22
N GLY A 228 6.70 -2.53 -18.38
CA GLY A 228 5.31 -2.12 -18.47
C GLY A 228 4.31 -3.26 -18.20
N SER A 229 3.02 -2.92 -18.27
CA SER A 229 1.89 -3.84 -18.13
C SER A 229 0.81 -3.53 -19.18
N SER A 230 0.06 -4.56 -19.58
CA SER A 230 -1.07 -4.43 -20.50
C SER A 230 -2.42 -4.23 -19.81
N GLY A 231 -2.54 -4.69 -18.57
CA GLY A 231 -3.68 -4.45 -17.69
C GLY A 231 -3.30 -3.59 -16.48
N ALA A 232 -4.27 -3.42 -15.59
CA ALA A 232 -4.11 -2.63 -14.37
C ALA A 232 -2.90 -3.13 -13.58
N ALA A 233 -2.05 -2.22 -13.10
CA ALA A 233 -0.82 -2.60 -12.42
C ALA A 233 -0.49 -1.69 -11.25
N LEU A 234 -0.15 -2.30 -10.11
CA LEU A 234 0.37 -1.65 -8.92
C LEU A 234 1.84 -2.00 -8.77
N TYR A 235 2.69 -0.98 -8.66
CA TYR A 235 4.12 -1.11 -8.41
C TYR A 235 4.41 -0.53 -7.02
N SER A 236 4.66 -1.41 -6.04
CA SER A 236 5.02 -1.03 -4.68
C SER A 236 6.53 -1.03 -4.52
N LEU A 237 7.10 0.08 -4.03
CA LEU A 237 8.53 0.23 -3.86
C LEU A 237 9.04 -0.62 -2.71
N ASP A 238 10.00 -1.51 -3.00
CA ASP A 238 10.69 -2.31 -1.99
C ASP A 238 12.06 -1.67 -1.68
N GLU A 239 12.93 -1.56 -2.68
CA GLU A 239 14.24 -0.92 -2.55
C GLU A 239 14.60 -0.07 -3.77
N GLY A 240 15.43 0.96 -3.55
CA GLY A 240 16.02 1.78 -4.60
C GLY A 240 15.36 3.16 -4.72
N SER A 241 15.44 3.76 -5.90
CA SER A 241 14.87 5.08 -6.17
C SER A 241 13.79 4.98 -7.25
N PHE A 242 12.59 5.39 -6.88
CA PHE A 242 11.43 5.48 -7.77
C PHE A 242 10.87 6.91 -7.71
N ALA A 243 11.42 7.77 -8.55
CA ALA A 243 10.97 9.14 -8.75
C ALA A 243 10.60 9.36 -10.22
N PHE A 244 9.42 9.90 -10.49
CA PHE A 244 8.91 10.07 -11.85
C PHE A 244 7.96 11.26 -11.99
N ALA A 245 7.81 11.73 -13.23
CA ALA A 245 6.75 12.64 -13.66
C ALA A 245 5.71 11.90 -14.49
N VAL A 246 4.44 12.25 -14.34
CA VAL A 246 3.33 11.68 -15.14
C VAL A 246 3.25 12.40 -16.49
N GLU A 247 3.53 11.69 -17.59
CA GLU A 247 3.49 12.28 -18.94
C GLU A 247 2.10 12.12 -19.59
N ALA A 248 1.45 10.98 -19.39
CA ALA A 248 0.11 10.69 -19.91
C ALA A 248 -0.58 9.54 -19.18
N GLY A 249 -1.91 9.46 -19.31
CA GLY A 249 -2.75 8.42 -18.72
C GLY A 249 -3.01 8.61 -17.23
N ASP A 250 -3.77 7.68 -16.67
CA ASP A 250 -4.16 7.71 -15.26
C ASP A 250 -3.10 7.04 -14.38
N VAL A 251 -2.67 7.75 -13.34
CA VAL A 251 -1.72 7.28 -12.33
C VAL A 251 -2.23 7.68 -10.95
N GLN A 252 -2.26 6.76 -10.00
CA GLN A 252 -2.63 7.02 -8.61
C GLN A 252 -1.44 6.66 -7.73
N VAL A 253 -1.08 7.49 -6.75
CA VAL A 253 0.08 7.24 -5.89
C VAL A 253 -0.38 7.14 -4.44
N SER A 254 -0.35 5.93 -3.87
CA SER A 254 -0.72 5.64 -2.49
C SER A 254 0.50 5.63 -1.58
N ARG A 255 0.33 6.06 -0.32
CA ARG A 255 1.40 6.08 0.68
C ARG A 255 1.19 5.02 1.74
N THR A 256 2.26 4.38 2.20
CA THR A 256 2.17 3.33 3.23
C THR A 256 1.81 3.91 4.61
N ASP A 257 2.29 5.12 4.90
CA ASP A 257 2.07 5.85 6.16
C ASP A 257 0.67 6.48 6.27
N SER A 258 0.02 6.69 5.12
CA SER A 258 -1.33 7.22 4.98
C SER A 258 -2.08 6.45 3.88
N PRO A 259 -2.46 5.18 4.17
CA PRO A 259 -3.08 4.31 3.18
C PRO A 259 -4.50 4.77 2.85
N GLY A 260 -4.96 4.41 1.66
CA GLY A 260 -6.25 4.84 1.12
C GLY A 260 -6.20 5.11 -0.37
N LEU A 261 -7.39 5.17 -0.97
CA LEU A 261 -7.55 5.53 -2.37
C LEU A 261 -7.13 6.99 -2.59
N ARG A 262 -6.45 7.24 -3.71
CA ARG A 262 -5.97 8.56 -4.10
C ARG A 262 -6.53 8.92 -5.48
N PRO A 263 -6.78 10.21 -5.76
CA PRO A 263 -7.22 10.63 -7.09
C PRO A 263 -6.13 10.36 -8.13
N ASN A 264 -6.52 10.42 -9.41
CA ASN A 264 -5.56 10.40 -10.49
C ASN A 264 -4.67 11.66 -10.44
N ALA A 265 -3.38 11.48 -10.66
CA ALA A 265 -2.40 12.54 -10.74
C ALA A 265 -2.70 13.53 -11.88
N ALA A 266 -2.37 14.80 -11.66
CA ALA A 266 -2.41 15.80 -12.70
C ALA A 266 -1.30 15.58 -13.74
N PRO A 267 -1.48 16.01 -15.01
CA PRO A 267 -0.42 15.95 -16.00
C PRO A 267 0.84 16.69 -15.54
N GLN A 268 2.01 16.08 -15.75
CA GLN A 268 3.33 16.56 -15.32
C GLN A 268 3.53 16.59 -13.80
N GLN A 269 2.61 16.06 -13.00
CA GLN A 269 2.82 15.94 -11.56
C GLN A 269 3.99 14.97 -11.30
N GLU A 270 4.86 15.38 -10.38
CA GLU A 270 6.06 14.65 -10.00
C GLU A 270 5.84 13.93 -8.68
N PHE A 271 6.38 12.72 -8.58
CA PHE A 271 6.33 11.91 -7.36
C PHE A 271 7.71 11.33 -7.07
N THR A 272 8.02 11.25 -5.77
CA THR A 272 9.09 10.41 -5.22
C THR A 272 8.44 9.46 -4.23
N LEU A 273 8.66 8.16 -4.39
CA LEU A 273 8.10 7.11 -3.55
C LEU A 273 9.08 6.77 -2.43
N ALA A 274 8.57 6.63 -1.20
CA ALA A 274 9.25 5.96 -0.11
C ALA A 274 9.07 4.44 -0.21
N THR A 275 9.90 3.65 0.48
CA THR A 275 9.68 2.20 0.59
C THR A 275 8.29 1.93 1.17
N GLY A 276 7.54 1.02 0.56
CA GLY A 276 6.15 0.71 0.90
C GLY A 276 5.11 1.52 0.12
N ASP A 277 5.46 2.70 -0.41
CA ASP A 277 4.57 3.46 -1.29
C ASP A 277 4.36 2.75 -2.62
N ALA A 278 3.26 3.07 -3.30
CA ALA A 278 2.97 2.48 -4.61
C ALA A 278 2.46 3.48 -5.63
N ALA A 279 2.82 3.22 -6.88
CA ALA A 279 2.19 3.80 -8.05
C ALA A 279 1.25 2.77 -8.69
N PHE A 280 -0.02 3.14 -8.83
CA PHE A 280 -1.05 2.35 -9.47
C PHE A 280 -1.43 2.95 -10.83
N PHE A 281 -1.50 2.09 -11.83
CA PHE A 281 -1.81 2.41 -13.21
C PHE A 281 -3.08 1.63 -13.61
N PRO A 282 -4.28 2.23 -13.50
CA PRO A 282 -5.55 1.53 -13.75
C PRO A 282 -5.63 0.91 -15.14
N ASP A 283 -5.03 1.57 -16.13
CA ASP A 283 -5.03 1.13 -17.53
C ASP A 283 -3.69 0.52 -18.01
N GLY A 284 -2.82 0.23 -17.04
CA GLY A 284 -1.49 -0.31 -17.27
C GLY A 284 -0.44 0.75 -17.57
N LEU A 285 0.80 0.30 -17.80
CA LEU A 285 1.98 1.14 -17.91
C LEU A 285 2.77 0.82 -19.18
N VAL A 286 3.13 1.84 -19.95
CA VAL A 286 4.16 1.71 -21.00
C VAL A 286 5.52 1.53 -20.33
N ALA A 287 6.32 0.56 -20.81
CA ALA A 287 7.66 0.30 -20.25
C ALA A 287 8.48 1.61 -20.17
N ALA A 288 8.84 2.01 -18.96
CA ALA A 288 9.35 3.34 -18.68
C ALA A 288 10.89 3.33 -18.63
N PRO A 289 11.58 4.02 -19.55
CA PRO A 289 13.04 4.12 -19.52
C PRO A 289 13.52 4.78 -18.22
N ARG A 290 14.56 4.22 -17.61
CA ARG A 290 15.24 4.80 -16.45
C ARG A 290 16.54 5.48 -16.92
N PRO A 291 16.56 6.82 -17.08
CA PRO A 291 17.72 7.53 -17.59
C PRO A 291 18.85 7.56 -16.57
N ASP A 292 18.53 7.51 -15.27
CA ASP A 292 19.52 7.36 -14.21
C ASP A 292 19.81 5.89 -13.94
N GLN A 293 21.09 5.56 -14.08
CA GLN A 293 21.63 4.22 -14.11
C GLN A 293 22.50 3.94 -12.88
N SER A 294 22.31 4.67 -11.79
CA SER A 294 23.19 4.58 -10.62
C SER A 294 22.77 3.51 -9.61
N VAL A 295 21.47 3.17 -9.53
CA VAL A 295 20.92 2.22 -8.53
C VAL A 295 19.91 1.23 -9.12
N ASN A 296 19.91 0.03 -8.58
CA ASN A 296 18.86 -0.96 -8.83
C ASN A 296 17.54 -0.47 -8.22
N LEU A 297 16.43 -0.95 -8.77
CA LEU A 297 15.08 -0.72 -8.25
C LEU A 297 14.43 -2.10 -8.06
N SER A 298 13.98 -2.40 -6.85
CA SER A 298 13.16 -3.57 -6.53
C SER A 298 11.73 -3.09 -6.24
N VAL A 299 10.76 -3.75 -6.85
CA VAL A 299 9.33 -3.49 -6.61
C VAL A 299 8.56 -4.80 -6.52
N LEU A 300 7.50 -4.80 -5.70
CA LEU A 300 6.41 -5.76 -5.87
C LEU A 300 5.47 -5.25 -6.96
N ARG A 301 5.13 -6.12 -7.91
CA ARG A 301 4.21 -5.79 -8.99
C ARG A 301 2.97 -6.68 -8.94
N LEU A 302 1.83 -6.09 -8.61
CA LEU A 302 0.51 -6.72 -8.75
C LEU A 302 -0.11 -6.29 -10.08
N THR A 303 -0.60 -7.24 -10.86
CA THR A 303 -1.26 -6.98 -12.14
C THR A 303 -2.62 -7.68 -12.22
N ALA A 304 -3.55 -7.05 -12.92
CA ALA A 304 -4.78 -7.66 -13.39
C ALA A 304 -4.87 -7.48 -14.91
N ASP A 305 -4.54 -8.54 -15.66
CA ASP A 305 -4.56 -8.55 -17.12
C ASP A 305 -5.89 -9.15 -17.62
N PRO A 306 -6.77 -8.36 -18.24
CA PRO A 306 -8.03 -8.87 -18.77
C PRO A 306 -7.81 -9.68 -20.06
N ALA A 307 -8.63 -10.72 -20.26
CA ALA A 307 -8.64 -11.46 -21.52
C ALA A 307 -9.06 -10.60 -22.73
N THR A 308 -9.77 -9.50 -22.47
CA THR A 308 -10.14 -8.48 -23.46
C THR A 308 -9.33 -7.22 -23.21
N ALA A 309 -8.70 -6.66 -24.24
CA ALA A 309 -7.88 -5.46 -24.10
C ALA A 309 -8.67 -4.26 -23.51
N LEU A 310 -7.98 -3.48 -22.69
CA LEU A 310 -8.48 -2.21 -22.16
C LEU A 310 -8.78 -1.21 -23.29
N VAL A 311 -9.69 -0.28 -23.00
CA VAL A 311 -10.11 0.77 -23.95
C VAL A 311 -9.18 1.96 -23.89
N GLU A 312 -8.88 2.42 -22.68
CA GLU A 312 -7.95 3.52 -22.45
C GLU A 312 -6.51 3.08 -22.72
N ALA A 313 -5.67 4.05 -23.07
CA ALA A 313 -4.26 3.79 -23.30
C ALA A 313 -3.51 3.66 -21.95
N PRO A 314 -2.50 2.79 -21.87
CA PRO A 314 -1.65 2.71 -20.68
C PRO A 314 -0.94 4.04 -20.42
N ALA A 315 -0.64 4.30 -19.16
CA ALA A 315 0.05 5.49 -18.73
C ALA A 315 1.51 5.53 -19.24
N GLU A 316 2.03 6.75 -19.38
CA GLU A 316 3.43 7.03 -19.69
C GLU A 316 4.02 7.87 -18.54
N ILE A 317 5.18 7.45 -18.02
CA ILE A 317 5.91 8.17 -16.98
C ILE A 317 7.36 8.41 -17.41
N ALA A 318 7.93 9.52 -16.95
CA ALA A 318 9.35 9.84 -17.11
C ALA A 318 10.07 9.74 -15.77
N PHE A 319 11.01 8.81 -15.65
CA PHE A 319 11.87 8.74 -14.46
C PHE A 319 12.76 9.97 -14.34
N MET A 320 12.83 10.52 -13.13
CA MET A 320 13.66 11.66 -12.78
C MET A 320 15.05 11.20 -12.29
N ALA A 321 16.07 12.05 -12.44
CA ALA A 321 17.43 11.70 -12.01
C ALA A 321 17.61 11.90 -10.49
N PRO A 322 18.13 10.93 -9.71
CA PRO A 322 18.55 11.13 -8.33
C PRO A 322 19.51 12.31 -8.21
N GLY A 323 19.08 13.34 -7.48
CA GLY A 323 19.83 14.58 -7.28
C GLY A 323 19.29 15.78 -8.07
N GLU A 324 18.32 15.61 -8.95
CA GLU A 324 17.26 16.63 -9.12
C GLU A 324 16.30 16.48 -7.94
N GLU A 325 16.80 16.76 -6.73
CA GLU A 325 15.95 17.40 -5.74
C GLU A 325 15.62 18.77 -6.36
N THR A 326 14.58 18.81 -7.19
CA THR A 326 13.62 19.89 -6.96
C THR A 326 13.39 19.86 -5.47
N ALA A 327 13.56 21.01 -4.82
CA ALA A 327 13.14 21.16 -3.44
C ALA A 327 11.83 20.39 -3.32
N VAL A 328 11.64 19.66 -2.23
CA VAL A 328 10.30 19.37 -1.78
C VAL A 328 9.66 20.76 -1.71
N GLU A 329 9.07 21.21 -2.83
CA GLU A 329 7.95 22.11 -2.81
C GLU A 329 7.04 21.26 -1.96
N GLU A 330 7.00 21.58 -0.67
CA GLU A 330 5.92 21.13 0.15
C GLU A 330 4.70 21.42 -0.70
N ASP A 331 4.11 20.33 -1.18
CA ASP A 331 2.83 20.33 -1.83
C ASP A 331 2.00 21.33 -1.02
N PRO A 332 1.61 22.49 -1.58
CA PRO A 332 1.24 23.64 -0.76
C PRO A 332 0.02 23.27 0.08
N ALA A 333 0.26 22.78 1.30
CA ALA A 333 -0.69 22.12 2.17
C ALA A 333 -1.95 21.64 1.41
N PHE A 334 -1.82 20.65 0.51
CA PHE A 334 -3.00 19.98 -0.02
C PHE A 334 -3.59 19.17 1.14
N THR A 335 -4.54 19.79 1.83
CA THR A 335 -5.38 19.14 2.84
C THR A 335 -6.41 18.30 2.09
N GLU A 336 -5.98 17.18 1.48
CA GLU A 336 -6.88 16.29 0.76
C GLU A 336 -7.68 15.43 1.73
N ILE A 337 -8.88 15.90 2.02
CA ILE A 337 -9.96 15.13 2.62
C ILE A 337 -10.15 13.83 1.81
N GLY A 338 -10.09 12.67 2.45
CA GLY A 338 -10.31 11.36 1.81
C GLY A 338 -11.53 10.64 2.37
N ILE A 339 -12.04 9.62 1.68
CA ILE A 339 -13.14 8.79 2.21
C ILE A 339 -12.65 8.07 3.47
N GLY A 340 -13.44 8.17 4.55
CA GLY A 340 -13.10 7.73 5.90
C GLY A 340 -12.41 8.79 6.75
N ALA A 341 -12.04 9.94 6.19
CA ALA A 341 -11.35 10.98 6.95
C ALA A 341 -12.29 11.66 7.97
N PRO A 342 -11.84 11.84 9.21
CA PRO A 342 -12.49 12.74 10.15
C PRO A 342 -12.23 14.18 9.69
N VAL A 343 -13.32 14.93 9.49
CA VAL A 343 -13.28 16.34 9.15
C VAL A 343 -14.13 17.13 10.12
N VAL A 344 -13.80 18.41 10.29
CA VAL A 344 -14.56 19.33 11.13
C VAL A 344 -15.09 20.49 10.29
N THR A 345 -16.30 20.95 10.57
CA THR A 345 -16.81 22.18 9.95
C THR A 345 -16.02 23.40 10.42
N ASN A 346 -15.48 24.17 9.48
CA ASN A 346 -14.62 25.32 9.78
C ASN A 346 -15.37 26.66 9.90
N THR A 347 -16.71 26.64 9.73
CA THR A 347 -17.57 27.82 9.85
C THR A 347 -18.98 27.44 10.29
N GLY A 348 -19.75 28.40 10.81
CA GLY A 348 -21.10 28.18 11.33
C GLY A 348 -22.22 28.33 10.29
N SER A 349 -23.34 27.65 10.53
CA SER A 349 -24.56 27.68 9.70
C SER A 349 -24.37 27.13 8.27
N VAL A 350 -23.54 26.10 8.12
CA VAL A 350 -23.30 25.43 6.84
C VAL A 350 -24.47 24.50 6.51
N ASN A 351 -25.00 24.55 5.29
CA ASN A 351 -26.10 23.68 4.89
C ASN A 351 -25.56 22.33 4.42
N LEU A 352 -25.98 21.25 5.09
CA LEU A 352 -25.81 19.88 4.61
C LEU A 352 -26.87 19.61 3.53
N ARG A 353 -26.47 19.19 2.32
CA ARG A 353 -27.38 19.12 1.16
C ARG A 353 -27.68 17.71 0.68
N ALA A 354 -28.82 17.51 0.04
CA ALA A 354 -29.22 16.22 -0.51
C ALA A 354 -28.40 15.78 -1.74
N GLU A 355 -27.84 16.74 -2.50
CA GLU A 355 -27.05 16.53 -3.72
C GLU A 355 -25.89 17.53 -3.74
N PRO A 356 -24.79 17.27 -4.49
CA PRO A 356 -23.64 18.17 -4.62
C PRO A 356 -23.97 19.38 -5.51
N SER A 357 -24.88 20.24 -5.06
CA SER A 357 -25.27 21.46 -5.77
C SER A 357 -25.73 22.54 -4.82
N ILE A 358 -25.41 23.80 -5.12
CA ILE A 358 -25.91 24.96 -4.36
C ILE A 358 -27.43 25.13 -4.47
N SER A 359 -28.04 24.47 -5.46
CA SER A 359 -29.48 24.50 -5.73
C SER A 359 -30.26 23.35 -5.09
N ALA A 360 -29.57 22.34 -4.55
CA ALA A 360 -30.15 21.17 -3.89
C ALA A 360 -30.83 21.53 -2.56
N GLU A 361 -31.79 20.70 -2.13
CA GLU A 361 -32.47 20.85 -0.84
C GLU A 361 -31.46 20.72 0.33
N ALA A 362 -31.59 21.60 1.33
CA ALA A 362 -30.82 21.50 2.57
C ALA A 362 -31.52 20.49 3.48
N VAL A 363 -30.83 19.38 3.77
CA VAL A 363 -31.32 18.30 4.65
C VAL A 363 -31.02 18.58 6.11
N ASP A 364 -29.97 19.35 6.40
CA ASP A 364 -29.65 19.85 7.74
C ASP A 364 -28.81 21.15 7.68
N GLN A 365 -28.57 21.77 8.83
CA GLN A 365 -27.68 22.92 9.00
C GLN A 365 -26.73 22.69 10.19
N LEU A 366 -25.43 22.77 9.93
CA LEU A 366 -24.37 22.47 10.88
C LEU A 366 -23.71 23.77 11.40
N ASP A 367 -23.42 23.80 12.70
CA ASP A 367 -22.62 24.84 13.33
C ASP A 367 -21.11 24.57 13.15
N GLU A 368 -20.27 25.55 13.48
CA GLU A 368 -18.80 25.42 13.42
C GLU A 368 -18.31 24.41 14.46
N GLY A 369 -17.28 23.62 14.11
CA GLY A 369 -16.67 22.66 15.02
C GLY A 369 -17.37 21.30 15.08
N VAL A 370 -18.39 21.07 14.24
CA VAL A 370 -19.06 19.76 14.15
C VAL A 370 -18.14 18.76 13.44
N GLU A 371 -17.84 17.66 14.13
CA GLU A 371 -17.10 16.51 13.61
C GLU A 371 -17.96 15.69 12.67
N LEU A 372 -17.35 15.27 11.56
CA LEU A 372 -17.97 14.60 10.45
C LEU A 372 -17.03 13.52 9.95
N THR A 373 -17.59 12.46 9.37
CA THR A 373 -16.81 11.46 8.64
C THR A 373 -17.13 11.59 7.16
N VAL A 374 -16.10 11.65 6.32
CA VAL A 374 -16.29 11.65 4.86
C VAL A 374 -16.62 10.24 4.40
N ILE A 375 -17.70 10.08 3.63
CA ILE A 375 -18.21 8.77 3.20
C ILE A 375 -18.28 8.62 1.67
N GLY A 376 -18.08 9.71 0.92
CA GLY A 376 -18.13 9.71 -0.54
C GLY A 376 -17.66 11.04 -1.15
N GLY A 377 -17.54 11.10 -2.48
CA GLY A 377 -16.89 12.19 -3.20
C GLY A 377 -15.39 11.95 -3.45
N PRO A 378 -14.66 12.91 -4.06
CA PRO A 378 -15.12 14.24 -4.43
C PRO A 378 -15.99 14.24 -5.69
N GLU A 379 -16.98 15.12 -5.75
CA GLU A 379 -17.70 15.48 -6.98
C GLU A 379 -17.57 16.98 -7.27
N ASP A 380 -17.21 17.34 -8.50
CA ASP A 380 -17.12 18.74 -8.92
C ASP A 380 -18.46 19.23 -9.51
N ALA A 381 -19.06 20.22 -8.87
CA ALA A 381 -20.32 20.83 -9.30
C ALA A 381 -20.48 22.27 -8.80
N ASP A 382 -21.11 23.13 -9.60
CA ASP A 382 -21.35 24.54 -9.27
C ASP A 382 -20.09 25.34 -8.84
N ASP A 383 -18.93 25.02 -9.43
CA ASP A 383 -17.61 25.57 -9.10
C ASP A 383 -17.10 25.22 -7.68
N PHE A 384 -17.69 24.21 -7.03
CA PHE A 384 -17.23 23.66 -5.76
C PHE A 384 -16.88 22.17 -5.91
N THR A 385 -15.94 21.71 -5.09
CA THR A 385 -15.68 20.29 -4.85
C THR A 385 -16.52 19.84 -3.66
N TRP A 386 -17.38 18.86 -3.88
CA TRP A 386 -18.33 18.38 -2.89
C TRP A 386 -17.90 17.05 -2.30
N TRP A 387 -18.03 16.93 -0.98
CA TRP A 387 -17.79 15.73 -0.21
C TRP A 387 -19.09 15.29 0.45
N GLN A 388 -19.38 13.99 0.33
CA GLN A 388 -20.47 13.38 1.06
C GLN A 388 -19.95 13.05 2.46
N VAL A 389 -20.68 13.52 3.48
CA VAL A 389 -20.30 13.39 4.88
C VAL A 389 -21.43 12.79 5.69
N GLU A 390 -21.07 12.13 6.78
CA GLU A 390 -21.97 11.63 7.79
C GLU A 390 -21.74 12.39 9.10
N VAL A 391 -22.83 12.88 9.69
CA VAL A 391 -22.84 13.46 11.04
C VAL A 391 -23.60 12.55 11.99
N THR A 392 -23.02 12.23 13.15
CA THR A 392 -23.73 11.48 14.20
C THR A 392 -24.54 12.44 15.07
N GLY A 393 -25.84 12.54 14.81
CA GLY A 393 -26.76 13.36 15.59
C GLY A 393 -27.42 12.63 16.77
N SER A 394 -28.11 13.37 17.64
CA SER A 394 -28.80 12.80 18.82
C SER A 394 -29.95 11.84 18.47
N GLU A 395 -30.42 11.87 17.21
CA GLU A 395 -31.52 11.04 16.70
C GLU A 395 -31.06 9.96 15.70
N GLY A 396 -29.74 9.85 15.44
CA GLY A 396 -29.12 8.91 14.49
C GLY A 396 -28.20 9.60 13.47
N PRO A 397 -27.51 8.82 12.59
CA PRO A 397 -26.65 9.38 11.56
C PRO A 397 -27.48 10.11 10.48
N VAL A 398 -27.01 11.28 10.07
CA VAL A 398 -27.58 12.08 8.98
C VAL A 398 -26.49 12.26 7.92
N GLN A 399 -26.83 11.99 6.65
CA GLN A 399 -25.90 12.05 5.52
C GLN A 399 -26.28 13.20 4.58
N GLY A 400 -25.26 13.80 3.96
CA GLY A 400 -25.45 14.77 2.89
C GLY A 400 -24.14 15.34 2.38
N TRP A 401 -24.23 16.34 1.53
CA TRP A 401 -23.10 16.93 0.80
C TRP A 401 -22.70 18.28 1.37
N LEU A 402 -21.39 18.46 1.55
CA LEU A 402 -20.73 19.72 1.92
C LEU A 402 -19.67 20.08 0.90
N ALA A 403 -19.51 21.37 0.62
CA ALA A 403 -18.38 21.83 -0.18
C ALA A 403 -17.09 21.77 0.66
N ALA A 404 -15.98 21.37 0.03
CA ALA A 404 -14.65 21.25 0.65
C ALA A 404 -14.24 22.51 1.43
N ASP A 405 -14.61 23.69 0.92
CA ASP A 405 -14.36 24.99 1.54
C ASP A 405 -14.87 25.12 2.99
N PHE A 406 -15.85 24.30 3.40
CA PHE A 406 -16.50 24.37 4.70
C PHE A 406 -16.05 23.28 5.69
N ILE A 407 -15.08 22.46 5.33
CA ILE A 407 -14.60 21.33 6.12
C ILE A 407 -13.06 21.30 6.15
N GLU A 408 -12.49 20.84 7.26
CA GLU A 408 -11.05 20.78 7.49
C GLU A 408 -10.66 19.40 8.05
N LEU A 409 -9.55 18.84 7.55
CA LEU A 409 -9.00 17.56 8.04
C LEU A 409 -8.46 17.68 9.47
N VAL A 410 -8.68 16.64 10.26
CA VAL A 410 -7.98 16.47 11.54
C VAL A 410 -6.61 15.80 11.28
N GLY A 411 -5.52 16.57 11.19
CA GLY A 411 -4.17 16.08 10.82
C GLY A 411 -3.18 15.90 11.97
N GLY A 412 -2.44 14.78 11.99
CA GLY A 412 -1.22 14.53 12.77
C GLY A 412 0.02 14.44 11.86
N ALA A 413 1.19 14.86 12.35
CA ALA A 413 2.45 14.91 11.58
C ALA A 413 3.46 13.80 11.97
N GLU A 414 3.91 13.04 10.95
CA GLU A 414 5.27 12.51 10.61
C GLU A 414 6.28 12.17 11.75
N THR A 415 7.06 11.06 11.84
CA THR A 415 7.61 10.04 10.92
C THR A 415 8.15 8.77 11.67
N GLU A 416 7.99 7.59 11.04
CA GLU A 416 8.79 6.35 10.81
C GLU A 416 10.23 6.13 11.43
N PRO A 417 10.82 4.89 11.57
CA PRO A 417 11.21 4.31 12.88
C PRO A 417 12.62 3.60 12.87
N GLU A 418 12.88 2.79 13.91
CA GLU A 418 13.74 1.57 13.93
C GLU A 418 15.29 1.78 13.89
N VAL A 419 16.16 1.17 14.73
CA VAL A 419 16.29 -0.25 15.14
C VAL A 419 17.24 -0.38 16.37
N ALA A 420 16.79 -1.15 17.39
CA ALA A 420 17.44 -2.18 18.26
C ALA A 420 18.95 -2.09 18.70
N PRO A 421 19.41 -2.69 19.85
CA PRO A 421 18.93 -3.97 20.38
C PRO A 421 18.88 -4.20 21.90
N GLU A 422 18.32 -5.36 22.21
CA GLU A 422 18.32 -6.12 23.47
C GLU A 422 19.69 -6.25 24.19
N LEU A 423 19.57 -6.25 25.53
CA LEU A 423 20.30 -7.00 26.57
C LEU A 423 21.79 -6.73 26.85
N THR A 424 22.03 -6.15 28.03
CA THR A 424 23.29 -6.20 28.78
C THR A 424 23.57 -7.61 29.32
N PRO A 425 24.85 -8.03 29.46
CA PRO A 425 25.43 -7.93 30.81
C PRO A 425 26.93 -7.56 30.88
N GLU A 426 27.25 -6.87 31.99
CA GLU A 426 28.52 -6.69 32.73
C GLU A 426 29.88 -6.83 31.99
N VAL A 427 30.77 -5.82 32.13
CA VAL A 427 32.13 -5.90 32.75
C VAL A 427 32.95 -4.59 32.53
N VAL A 428 33.31 -3.94 33.64
CA VAL A 428 34.55 -3.20 34.04
C VAL A 428 35.44 -2.47 32.98
N ALA A 429 35.45 -1.13 33.10
CA ALA A 429 36.51 -0.10 32.91
C ALA A 429 37.75 -0.32 32.00
N GLU A 430 37.99 0.60 31.04
CA GLU A 430 39.05 1.65 31.04
C GLU A 430 39.18 2.43 29.69
N ALA A 431 39.36 3.77 29.80
CA ALA A 431 40.08 4.75 28.93
C ALA A 431 39.46 5.40 27.65
N SER A 432 39.08 6.68 27.84
CA SER A 432 39.02 7.94 27.00
C SER A 432 40.02 8.11 25.81
N PRO A 433 39.87 9.06 24.81
CA PRO A 433 39.02 10.28 24.76
C PRO A 433 38.30 10.71 23.43
N GLU A 434 37.27 11.55 23.64
CA GLU A 434 36.82 12.81 22.98
C GLU A 434 36.36 12.90 21.50
N ALA A 435 35.11 13.36 21.30
CA ALA A 435 34.75 14.77 21.03
C ALA A 435 33.20 14.93 21.08
N GLY A 436 32.60 15.63 22.05
CA GLY A 436 32.15 17.01 21.88
C GLY A 436 30.66 17.15 22.26
N THR A 437 30.39 17.54 23.51
CA THR A 437 29.05 17.76 24.10
C THR A 437 28.55 19.19 23.86
N PRO A 438 27.26 19.40 23.54
CA PRO A 438 26.49 20.55 24.01
C PRO A 438 25.70 20.17 25.28
N GLU A 439 25.55 21.17 26.15
CA GLU A 439 25.28 21.08 27.59
C GLU A 439 23.93 20.42 27.97
N ALA A 440 23.96 19.64 29.05
CA ALA A 440 22.79 19.05 29.70
C ALA A 440 22.00 20.09 30.50
N THR A 441 20.72 20.24 30.17
CA THR A 441 19.70 20.77 31.10
C THR A 441 19.51 19.78 32.24
N THR A 442 19.25 20.30 33.44
CA THR A 442 19.03 19.47 34.64
C THR A 442 17.65 18.84 34.55
N ARG A 443 17.61 17.53 34.26
CA ARG A 443 16.38 16.72 34.21
C ARG A 443 15.75 16.62 35.60
N GLN A 444 14.44 16.86 35.71
CA GLN A 444 13.68 16.87 36.95
C GLN A 444 13.02 15.50 37.19
N ASP A 445 13.10 14.97 38.42
CA ASP A 445 12.53 13.67 38.78
C ASP A 445 11.29 13.85 39.67
N PHE A 446 10.26 13.04 39.44
CA PHE A 446 9.03 12.92 40.24
C PHE A 446 8.94 11.55 40.92
N ALA A 447 8.17 11.46 42.01
CA ALA A 447 7.89 10.22 42.73
C ALA A 447 6.40 9.85 42.67
N ALA A 448 6.07 8.57 42.84
CA ALA A 448 4.67 8.13 42.93
C ALA A 448 3.94 8.84 44.08
N GLY A 449 2.77 9.43 43.77
CA GLY A 449 1.94 10.28 44.62
C GLY A 449 2.17 11.78 44.43
N ASP A 450 3.14 12.20 43.60
CA ASP A 450 3.31 13.61 43.24
C ASP A 450 2.22 14.05 42.26
N ILE A 451 1.70 15.27 42.44
CA ILE A 451 0.80 15.91 41.48
C ILE A 451 1.63 16.80 40.55
N VAL A 452 1.46 16.57 39.25
CA VAL A 452 2.18 17.25 38.17
C VAL A 452 1.19 17.88 37.21
N ALA A 453 1.56 19.01 36.61
CA ALA A 453 0.76 19.71 35.62
C ALA A 453 1.43 19.65 34.24
N LEU A 454 0.60 19.60 33.19
CA LEU A 454 1.08 19.65 31.81
C LEU A 454 1.61 21.05 31.47
N THR A 455 2.76 21.15 30.82
CA THR A 455 3.36 22.44 30.46
C THR A 455 2.87 22.99 29.11
N ASP A 456 2.37 22.11 28.22
CA ASP A 456 1.98 22.44 26.84
C ASP A 456 0.52 22.05 26.54
N ASP A 457 -0.06 22.69 25.51
CA ASP A 457 -1.37 22.33 24.98
C ASP A 457 -1.28 21.11 24.05
N ASN A 458 -2.32 20.28 24.04
CA ASN A 458 -2.44 19.06 23.24
C ASN A 458 -1.43 17.95 23.60
N VAL A 459 -1.06 17.83 24.88
CA VAL A 459 -0.21 16.73 25.34
C VAL A 459 -1.04 15.45 25.41
N ARG A 460 -0.55 14.40 24.76
CA ARG A 460 -1.19 13.09 24.68
C ARG A 460 -0.85 12.25 25.91
N ILE A 461 -1.88 11.72 26.57
CA ILE A 461 -1.72 10.67 27.58
C ILE A 461 -1.81 9.33 26.88
N ARG A 462 -0.76 8.51 27.00
CA ARG A 462 -0.57 7.33 26.14
C ARG A 462 -0.82 6.02 26.86
N SER A 463 -1.18 4.99 26.10
CA SER A 463 -1.48 3.65 26.66
C SER A 463 -0.26 2.94 27.26
N ASN A 464 0.95 3.30 26.85
CA ASN A 464 2.22 2.85 27.45
C ASN A 464 3.33 3.93 27.30
N SER A 465 4.50 3.69 27.90
CA SER A 465 5.65 4.60 27.90
C SER A 465 6.40 4.64 26.55
N SER A 466 5.73 5.06 25.48
CA SER A 466 6.33 5.17 24.14
C SER A 466 5.73 6.31 23.33
N VAL A 467 6.52 6.94 22.45
CA VAL A 467 6.02 7.95 21.50
C VAL A 467 5.08 7.38 20.44
N ASN A 468 5.11 6.06 20.22
CA ASN A 468 4.27 5.34 19.25
C ASN A 468 3.03 4.70 19.88
N ALA A 469 2.90 4.77 21.22
CA ALA A 469 1.74 4.21 21.90
C ALA A 469 0.47 5.00 21.57
N GLU A 470 -0.64 4.27 21.37
CA GLU A 470 -1.95 4.88 21.11
C GLU A 470 -2.27 5.95 22.18
N PRO A 471 -2.64 7.16 21.77
CA PRO A 471 -3.09 8.18 22.71
C PRO A 471 -4.47 7.77 23.25
N ILE A 472 -4.56 7.64 24.57
CA ILE A 472 -5.82 7.41 25.28
C ILE A 472 -6.68 8.67 25.17
N ASP A 473 -6.06 9.84 25.37
CA ASP A 473 -6.72 11.14 25.28
C ASP A 473 -5.68 12.28 25.15
N VAL A 474 -6.15 13.50 24.89
CA VAL A 474 -5.34 14.69 24.63
C VAL A 474 -5.78 15.83 25.55
N PHE A 475 -4.84 16.44 26.27
CA PHE A 475 -5.14 17.46 27.27
C PHE A 475 -4.38 18.76 27.04
N ALA A 476 -4.98 19.86 27.50
CA ALA A 476 -4.41 21.20 27.44
C ALA A 476 -3.40 21.47 28.57
N ALA A 477 -2.61 22.52 28.43
CA ALA A 477 -1.64 22.96 29.43
C ALA A 477 -2.34 23.26 30.77
N GLY A 478 -1.67 22.94 31.87
CA GLY A 478 -2.16 23.13 33.23
C GLY A 478 -3.10 22.03 33.73
N THR A 479 -3.44 21.02 32.92
CA THR A 479 -4.18 19.84 33.39
C THR A 479 -3.33 19.04 34.38
N GLU A 480 -3.91 18.64 35.52
CA GLU A 480 -3.20 18.01 36.63
C GLU A 480 -3.37 16.49 36.66
N PHE A 481 -2.25 15.80 36.89
CA PHE A 481 -2.16 14.34 36.97
C PHE A 481 -1.43 13.90 38.24
N GLU A 482 -1.83 12.76 38.81
CA GLU A 482 -1.07 12.08 39.86
C GLU A 482 -0.10 11.06 39.23
N VAL A 483 1.18 11.10 39.61
CA VAL A 483 2.17 10.09 39.23
C VAL A 483 1.89 8.80 40.01
N THR A 484 1.68 7.68 39.33
CA THR A 484 1.22 6.43 39.96
C THR A 484 2.33 5.39 40.18
N GLY A 485 3.53 5.63 39.66
CA GLY A 485 4.63 4.67 39.69
C GLY A 485 5.99 5.27 39.31
N ASP A 486 7.01 4.42 39.28
CA ASP A 486 8.37 4.81 38.91
C ASP A 486 8.43 5.18 37.42
N SER A 487 9.33 6.11 37.08
CA SER A 487 9.58 6.47 35.69
C SER A 487 10.22 5.36 34.89
N VAL A 488 9.93 5.32 33.59
CA VAL A 488 10.56 4.42 32.62
C VAL A 488 11.25 5.27 31.55
N GLU A 489 12.53 5.02 31.28
CA GLU A 489 13.21 5.62 30.13
C GLU A 489 12.87 4.82 28.87
N ALA A 490 12.25 5.48 27.88
CA ALA A 490 11.87 4.89 26.60
C ALA A 490 11.78 5.97 25.54
N ASP A 491 12.18 5.65 24.30
CA ASP A 491 12.18 6.56 23.15
C ASP A 491 12.90 7.89 23.43
N GLU A 492 14.04 7.85 24.14
CA GLU A 492 14.84 9.02 24.58
C GLU A 492 14.16 9.95 25.60
N PHE A 493 12.90 9.68 25.96
CA PHE A 493 12.15 10.37 27.00
C PHE A 493 12.14 9.58 28.31
N VAL A 494 11.89 10.29 29.42
CA VAL A 494 11.56 9.68 30.71
C VAL A 494 10.07 9.78 30.90
N TRP A 495 9.38 8.64 30.92
CA TRP A 495 7.93 8.57 31.02
C TRP A 495 7.50 8.30 32.44
N TYR A 496 6.47 9.01 32.90
CA TYR A 496 5.81 8.73 34.16
C TYR A 496 4.43 8.12 33.90
N PRO A 497 4.06 7.04 34.60
CA PRO A 497 2.68 6.57 34.60
C PRO A 497 1.86 7.53 35.45
N VAL A 498 0.75 8.00 34.91
CA VAL A 498 -0.07 9.06 35.47
C VAL A 498 -1.55 8.70 35.44
N THR A 499 -2.33 9.31 36.33
CA THR A 499 -3.80 9.24 36.33
C THR A 499 -4.37 10.63 36.52
N LEU A 500 -5.39 10.98 35.74
CA LEU A 500 -5.98 12.31 35.78
C LEU A 500 -6.62 12.56 37.16
N VAL A 501 -6.33 13.71 37.78
CA VAL A 501 -6.79 14.01 39.14
C VAL A 501 -8.31 14.13 39.22
N ASP A 502 -8.94 14.67 38.17
CA ASP A 502 -10.39 14.89 38.10
C ASP A 502 -11.19 13.68 37.59
N ASP A 503 -10.53 12.68 36.96
CA ASP A 503 -11.15 11.43 36.49
C ASP A 503 -10.17 10.25 36.58
N ASP A 504 -10.35 9.40 37.58
CA ASP A 504 -9.49 8.26 37.86
C ASP A 504 -9.64 7.10 36.85
N THR A 505 -10.57 7.22 35.88
CA THR A 505 -10.70 6.26 34.78
C THR A 505 -9.71 6.51 33.64
N ILE A 506 -9.08 7.69 33.62
CA ILE A 506 -8.08 8.07 32.61
C ILE A 506 -6.68 7.91 33.22
N SER A 507 -6.06 6.76 32.92
CA SER A 507 -4.69 6.45 33.31
C SER A 507 -3.84 6.14 32.08
N GLY A 508 -2.61 6.64 32.05
CA GLY A 508 -1.69 6.40 30.95
C GLY A 508 -0.29 6.90 31.26
N TRP A 509 0.47 7.26 30.23
CA TRP A 509 1.87 7.65 30.35
C TRP A 509 2.13 8.98 29.65
N VAL A 510 2.99 9.80 30.25
CA VAL A 510 3.39 11.11 29.72
C VAL A 510 4.88 11.35 29.97
N ALA A 511 5.56 12.02 29.05
CA ALA A 511 6.98 12.31 29.14
C ALA A 511 7.25 13.48 30.12
N VAL A 512 8.34 13.38 30.86
CA VAL A 512 8.79 14.35 31.88
C VAL A 512 8.97 15.77 31.32
N ASP A 513 9.28 15.88 30.03
CA ASP A 513 9.49 17.17 29.36
C ASP A 513 8.20 17.99 29.25
N PHE A 514 7.04 17.34 29.40
CA PHE A 514 5.73 17.98 29.45
C PHE A 514 5.20 18.15 30.88
N LEU A 515 6.02 17.88 31.90
CA LEU A 515 5.59 17.89 33.30
C LEU A 515 6.32 18.94 34.11
N GLU A 516 5.55 19.67 34.91
CA GLU A 516 6.06 20.47 36.02
C GLU A 516 5.35 20.12 37.34
N PRO A 517 5.92 20.40 38.52
CA PRO A 517 5.20 20.24 39.78
C PRO A 517 3.93 21.11 39.77
N ALA A 518 2.78 20.51 40.10
CA ALA A 518 1.57 21.29 40.27
C ALA A 518 1.76 22.30 41.43
N ALA A 519 1.26 23.52 41.25
CA ALA A 519 1.37 24.54 42.27
C ALA A 519 0.56 24.12 43.51
N ALA A 520 1.21 23.99 44.67
CA ALA A 520 0.50 23.71 45.90
C ALA A 520 -0.49 24.84 46.23
N GLU A 521 -1.78 24.51 46.32
CA GLU A 521 -2.83 25.41 46.85
C GLU A 521 -2.64 25.76 48.34
#